data_AF-A0A969THP8-F1
#
_entry.id   AF-A0A969THP8-F1
#
_cell.length_a   1.000
_cell.length_b   1.000
_cell.length_c   1.000
_cell.angle_alpha   90.00
_cell.angle_beta   90.00
_cell.angle_gamma   90.00
#
_symmetry.space_group_name_H-M   'P 1'
#
loop_
_entity.id
_entity.type
_entity.pdbx_description
1 polymer ?
#
loop_
_entity_poly.entity_id
_entity_poly.type
_entity_poly.pdbx_seq_one_letter_code
_entity_poly.pdbx_strand_id
1 'polypeptide(L)'
;RAVIGITIEEAEVRAQPALRDRWLVVGQQEEEDNRLRSQRTWLWAEQHQRAALVLDFAYGNNPLDKTLIPGQVLDADIAFYPGSYLQRAVVVKQHAVAEAIKSRPAGAAATLDDALEHYATALACNPWIETMLLLLDMVWVEVHGSTWVLRDCNNQSLPMSRHSDAGWPLLALSGGHPVLLAAEWNGANLLPLGLWIDAVFHGV
;
A
#
# COMPACT_ATOMS: atom_id res chain seq x y z
N ARG A 1 -5.49 1.71 23.93
CA ARG A 1 -6.83 2.18 24.38
C ARG A 1 -7.39 3.00 23.22
N ALA A 2 -8.47 2.67 22.50
CA ALA A 2 -9.59 1.76 22.72
C ALA A 2 -9.55 0.50 21.84
N VAL A 3 -9.99 -0.63 22.39
CA VAL A 3 -10.24 -1.92 21.71
C VAL A 3 -11.63 -2.38 22.15
N ILE A 4 -12.63 -1.56 21.82
CA ILE A 4 -14.04 -1.91 21.97
C ILE A 4 -14.67 -1.45 20.66
N GLY A 5 -15.38 -2.35 19.98
CA GLY A 5 -15.93 -2.21 18.63
C GLY A 5 -17.00 -1.13 18.50
N ILE A 6 -16.60 0.12 18.66
CA ILE A 6 -17.34 1.28 18.22
C ILE A 6 -16.99 1.44 16.75
N THR A 7 -17.94 1.12 15.87
CA THR A 7 -17.85 1.48 14.46
C THR A 7 -17.98 3.00 14.38
N ILE A 8 -16.88 3.67 14.02
CA ILE A 8 -16.89 5.10 13.74
C ILE A 8 -17.38 5.28 12.31
N GLU A 9 -18.40 6.11 12.14
CA GLU A 9 -18.95 6.40 10.82
C GLU A 9 -17.97 7.24 10.00
N GLU A 10 -17.92 7.00 8.69
CA GLU A 10 -17.04 7.74 7.79
C GLU A 10 -17.30 9.26 7.85
N ALA A 11 -18.57 9.67 8.00
CA ALA A 11 -18.94 11.08 8.15
C ALA A 11 -18.29 11.75 9.36
N GLU A 12 -18.14 11.02 10.47
CA GLU A 12 -17.45 11.51 11.67
C GLU A 12 -15.95 11.66 11.40
N VAL A 13 -15.33 10.68 10.72
CA VAL A 13 -13.91 10.76 10.36
C VAL A 13 -13.65 11.90 9.38
N ARG A 14 -14.53 12.13 8.41
CA ARG A 14 -14.44 13.26 7.47
C ARG A 14 -14.47 14.63 8.17
N ALA A 15 -15.05 14.71 9.37
CA ALA A 15 -15.08 15.93 10.17
C ALA A 15 -13.84 16.12 11.07
N GLN A 16 -12.95 15.12 11.17
CA GLN A 16 -11.71 15.22 11.93
C GLN A 16 -10.63 16.03 11.19
N PRO A 17 -9.58 16.49 11.88
CA PRO A 17 -8.44 17.11 11.23
C PRO A 17 -7.86 16.23 10.13
N ALA A 18 -7.78 16.77 8.91
CA ALA A 18 -7.25 16.09 7.75
C ALA A 18 -5.80 16.51 7.49
N LEU A 19 -5.00 15.58 6.97
CA LEU A 19 -3.65 15.81 6.49
C LEU A 19 -3.70 16.12 5.00
N ARG A 20 -3.28 17.33 4.62
CA ARG A 20 -3.09 17.66 3.21
C ARG A 20 -1.71 17.20 2.76
N ASP A 21 -1.66 16.45 1.67
CA ASP A 21 -0.43 16.03 1.01
C ASP A 21 -0.71 15.74 -0.48
N ARG A 22 0.34 15.44 -1.23
CA ARG A 22 0.26 14.73 -2.51
C ARG A 22 0.36 13.23 -2.24
N TRP A 23 -0.72 12.52 -2.52
CA TRP A 23 -0.88 11.12 -2.22
C TRP A 23 -0.68 10.28 -3.48
N LEU A 24 0.41 9.52 -3.53
CA LEU A 24 0.65 8.55 -4.58
C LEU A 24 -0.27 7.35 -4.36
N VAL A 25 -1.12 6.99 -5.31
CA VAL A 25 -1.89 5.73 -5.27
C VAL A 25 -0.98 4.62 -5.77
N VAL A 26 -0.50 3.79 -4.85
CA VAL A 26 0.58 2.82 -5.09
C VAL A 26 0.10 1.37 -5.11
N GLY A 27 -1.20 1.15 -5.05
CA GLY A 27 -1.76 -0.20 -5.16
C GLY A 27 -3.24 -0.26 -4.86
N GLN A 28 -3.88 -1.25 -5.45
CA GLN A 28 -5.27 -1.58 -5.18
C GLN A 28 -5.44 -3.09 -5.20
N GLN A 29 -6.10 -3.63 -4.19
CA GLN A 29 -6.40 -5.05 -4.10
C GLN A 29 -7.89 -5.23 -3.86
N GLU A 30 -8.54 -5.95 -4.78
CA GLU A 30 -9.94 -6.36 -4.65
C GLU A 30 -10.03 -7.79 -4.13
N GLU A 31 -10.94 -8.02 -3.20
CA GLU A 31 -11.30 -9.33 -2.69
C GLU A 31 -12.82 -9.50 -2.78
N GLU A 32 -13.26 -10.68 -3.19
CA GLU A 32 -14.67 -11.03 -3.27
C GLU A 32 -14.97 -12.20 -2.33
N ASP A 33 -15.87 -11.97 -1.38
CA ASP A 33 -16.44 -12.98 -0.50
C ASP A 33 -17.96 -13.04 -0.75
N ASN A 34 -18.39 -14.11 -1.44
CA ASN A 34 -19.76 -14.36 -1.85
C ASN A 34 -20.38 -13.27 -2.73
N ARG A 35 -21.02 -12.27 -2.09
CA ARG A 35 -21.65 -11.12 -2.77
C ARG A 35 -21.12 -9.79 -2.24
N LEU A 36 -20.13 -9.83 -1.35
CA LEU A 36 -19.45 -8.67 -0.82
C LEU A 36 -18.10 -8.57 -1.53
N ARG A 37 -17.89 -7.44 -2.20
CA ARG A 37 -16.58 -7.06 -2.72
C ARG A 37 -15.98 -6.01 -1.80
N SER A 38 -14.73 -6.21 -1.43
CA SER A 38 -13.93 -5.25 -0.66
C SER A 38 -12.72 -4.85 -1.48
N GLN A 39 -12.39 -3.56 -1.45
CA GLN A 39 -11.26 -2.98 -2.15
C GLN A 39 -10.36 -2.28 -1.14
N ARG A 40 -9.09 -2.64 -1.14
CA ARG A 40 -8.02 -1.96 -0.39
C ARG A 40 -7.26 -1.09 -1.36
N THR A 41 -7.25 0.21 -1.14
CA THR A 41 -6.43 1.14 -1.93
C THR A 41 -5.36 1.77 -1.05
N TRP A 42 -4.10 1.60 -1.44
CA TRP A 42 -2.94 2.09 -0.71
C TRP A 42 -2.43 3.39 -1.29
N LEU A 43 -2.22 4.37 -0.41
CA LEU A 43 -1.64 5.65 -0.75
C LEU A 43 -0.38 5.94 0.04
N TRP A 44 0.55 6.68 -0.56
CA TRP A 44 1.75 7.18 0.09
C TRP A 44 1.81 8.70 0.03
N ALA A 45 1.95 9.34 1.18
CA ALA A 45 2.11 10.79 1.30
C ALA A 45 3.54 11.19 0.93
N GLU A 46 3.74 11.98 -0.13
CA GLU A 46 5.07 12.36 -0.59
C GLU A 46 5.85 13.19 0.44
N GLN A 47 5.19 14.17 1.07
CA GLN A 47 5.85 15.07 2.01
C GLN A 47 5.99 14.44 3.40
N HIS A 48 4.95 13.77 3.88
CA HIS A 48 4.94 13.22 5.24
C HIS A 48 5.47 11.78 5.33
N GLN A 49 5.79 11.15 4.20
CA GLN A 49 6.34 9.78 4.14
C GLN A 49 5.50 8.79 4.96
N ARG A 50 4.20 8.78 4.67
CA ARG A 50 3.20 8.04 5.46
C ARG A 50 2.25 7.29 4.56
N ALA A 51 1.96 6.04 4.92
CA ALA A 51 0.93 5.24 4.28
C ALA A 51 -0.49 5.63 4.74
N ALA A 52 -1.44 5.55 3.82
CA ALA A 52 -2.86 5.57 4.10
C ALA A 52 -3.56 4.41 3.37
N LEU A 53 -4.54 3.80 4.02
CA LEU A 53 -5.36 2.72 3.48
C LEU A 53 -6.81 3.19 3.39
N VAL A 54 -7.33 3.28 2.18
CA VAL A 54 -8.76 3.50 1.93
C VAL A 54 -9.42 2.14 1.67
N LEU A 55 -10.55 1.90 2.33
CA LEU A 55 -11.32 0.67 2.23
C LEU A 55 -12.70 0.97 1.63
N ASP A 56 -12.99 0.40 0.47
CA ASP A 56 -14.30 0.48 -0.16
C ASP A 56 -14.99 -0.88 -0.14
N PHE A 57 -16.31 -0.87 0.04
CA PHE A 57 -17.13 -2.07 0.09
C PHE A 57 -18.33 -1.93 -0.84
N ALA A 58 -18.61 -2.99 -1.59
CA ALA A 58 -19.76 -3.04 -2.47
C ALA A 58 -20.49 -4.39 -2.33
N TYR A 59 -21.80 -4.34 -2.16
CA TYR A 59 -22.64 -5.53 -2.06
C TYR A 59 -23.48 -5.73 -3.33
N GLY A 60 -23.53 -6.97 -3.82
CA GLY A 60 -24.28 -7.33 -5.03
C GLY A 60 -23.76 -6.59 -6.26
N ASN A 61 -24.64 -5.87 -6.96
CA ASN A 61 -24.30 -5.18 -8.21
C ASN A 61 -23.85 -3.72 -7.98
N ASN A 62 -23.73 -3.26 -6.74
CA ASN A 62 -23.23 -1.93 -6.47
C ASN A 62 -21.77 -1.80 -6.96
N PRO A 63 -21.39 -0.68 -7.60
CA PRO A 63 -20.00 -0.46 -8.01
C PRO A 63 -19.13 -0.14 -6.79
N LEU A 64 -17.84 -0.54 -6.86
CA LEU A 64 -16.79 0.01 -6.00
C LEU A 64 -16.44 1.43 -6.45
N ASP A 65 -15.87 2.23 -5.54
CA ASP A 65 -15.30 3.53 -5.88
C ASP A 65 -14.10 3.35 -6.84
N LYS A 66 -14.07 4.17 -7.90
CA LYS A 66 -13.05 4.16 -8.96
C LYS A 66 -12.28 5.47 -9.06
N THR A 67 -12.38 6.33 -8.06
CA THR A 67 -11.69 7.62 -8.02
C THR A 67 -10.21 7.49 -7.68
N LEU A 68 -9.83 6.42 -6.97
CA LEU A 68 -8.44 6.13 -6.59
C LEU A 68 -7.82 5.11 -7.55
N ILE A 69 -7.06 5.61 -8.52
CA ILE A 69 -6.48 4.80 -9.59
C ILE A 69 -4.96 4.65 -9.34
N PRO A 70 -4.43 3.42 -9.21
CA PRO A 70 -2.99 3.19 -9.09
C PRO A 70 -2.19 3.87 -10.20
N GLY A 71 -1.03 4.45 -9.83
CA GLY A 71 -0.22 5.25 -10.75
C GLY A 71 -0.62 6.72 -10.85
N GLN A 72 -1.59 7.17 -10.05
CA GLN A 72 -1.96 8.58 -9.94
C GLN A 72 -1.49 9.23 -8.65
N VAL A 73 -1.39 10.55 -8.67
CA VAL A 73 -1.14 11.44 -7.54
C VAL A 73 -2.39 12.27 -7.26
N LEU A 74 -2.83 12.29 -6.01
CA LEU A 74 -3.94 13.12 -5.55
C LEU A 74 -3.44 14.23 -4.61
N ASP A 75 -3.61 15.50 -4.97
CA ASP A 75 -3.55 16.61 -4.00
C ASP A 75 -4.86 16.60 -3.20
N ALA A 76 -4.80 16.08 -1.97
CA ALA A 76 -6.00 15.84 -1.18
C ALA A 76 -5.78 15.99 0.32
N ASP A 77 -6.87 16.37 1.00
CA ASP A 77 -7.03 16.26 2.44
C ASP A 77 -7.47 14.83 2.77
N ILE A 78 -6.69 14.10 3.57
CA ILE A 78 -7.02 12.76 4.05
C ILE A 78 -7.17 12.78 5.57
N ALA A 79 -8.32 12.31 6.07
CA ALA A 79 -8.54 12.13 7.51
C ALA A 79 -8.38 10.65 7.88
N PHE A 80 -7.75 10.38 9.01
CA PHE A 80 -7.48 9.02 9.48
C PHE A 80 -8.49 8.59 10.53
N TYR A 81 -8.90 7.33 10.48
CA TYR A 81 -9.68 6.73 11.56
C TYR A 81 -8.83 6.72 12.84
N PRO A 82 -9.38 7.14 13.99
CA PRO A 82 -8.65 7.11 15.24
C PRO A 82 -8.36 5.66 15.64
N GLY A 83 -7.18 5.44 16.20
CA GLY A 83 -6.69 4.11 16.53
C GLY A 83 -5.27 4.17 17.08
N SER A 84 -4.76 3.01 17.51
CA SER A 84 -3.41 2.93 18.09
C SER A 84 -2.30 2.99 17.02
N TYR A 85 -2.64 2.70 15.76
CA TYR A 85 -1.81 2.95 14.59
C TYR A 85 -2.71 3.48 13.46
N LEU A 86 -2.54 4.75 13.06
CA LEU A 86 -3.42 5.38 12.07
C LEU A 86 -2.96 5.03 10.66
N GLN A 87 -3.65 4.08 10.06
CA GLN A 87 -3.45 3.60 8.70
C GLN A 87 -4.73 3.76 7.87
N ARG A 88 -5.87 3.31 8.40
CA ARG A 88 -7.16 3.44 7.73
C ARG A 88 -7.56 4.91 7.63
N ALA A 89 -8.00 5.33 6.46
CA ALA A 89 -8.27 6.73 6.17
C ALA A 89 -9.43 6.91 5.18
N VAL A 90 -9.83 8.16 5.00
CA VAL A 90 -10.86 8.62 4.06
C VAL A 90 -10.38 9.90 3.37
N VAL A 91 -10.58 9.97 2.06
CA VAL A 91 -10.32 11.17 1.25
C VAL A 91 -11.42 12.18 1.53
N VAL A 92 -11.10 13.28 2.20
CA VAL A 92 -12.05 14.34 2.59
C VAL A 92 -12.33 15.27 1.44
N LYS A 93 -11.27 15.75 0.78
CA LYS A 93 -11.36 16.73 -0.30
C LYS A 93 -10.18 16.62 -1.25
N GLN A 94 -10.45 16.61 -2.55
CA GLN A 94 -9.44 16.72 -3.59
C GLN A 94 -9.34 18.18 -4.07
N HIS A 95 -8.12 18.70 -4.22
CA HIS A 95 -7.85 20.10 -4.57
C HIS A 95 -7.45 20.32 -6.03
N ALA A 96 -7.06 19.26 -6.74
CA ALA A 96 -6.67 19.30 -8.15
C ALA A 96 -7.02 17.99 -8.86
N VAL A 97 -7.09 18.02 -10.19
CA VAL A 97 -7.24 16.80 -11.00
C VAL A 97 -6.06 15.87 -10.76
N ALA A 98 -6.33 14.57 -10.62
CA ALA A 98 -5.28 13.58 -10.41
C ALA A 98 -4.34 13.51 -11.63
N GLU A 99 -3.06 13.38 -11.37
CA GLU A 99 -2.01 13.32 -12.40
C GLU A 99 -1.18 12.03 -12.28
N ALA A 100 -0.44 11.66 -13.32
CA ALA A 100 0.41 10.48 -13.26
C ALA A 100 1.59 10.67 -12.27
N ILE A 101 1.97 9.58 -11.58
CA ILE A 101 3.21 9.54 -10.79
C ILE A 101 4.40 9.73 -11.73
N LYS A 102 5.23 10.74 -11.43
CA LYS A 102 6.45 11.09 -12.18
C LYS A 102 7.68 11.25 -11.28
N SER A 103 7.54 10.83 -10.02
CA SER A 103 8.55 10.96 -8.97
C SER A 103 8.72 9.62 -8.30
N ARG A 104 9.96 9.37 -7.87
CA ARG A 104 10.29 8.29 -6.96
C ARG A 104 9.97 8.74 -5.53
N PRO A 105 9.11 8.04 -4.77
CA PRO A 105 8.82 8.44 -3.40
C PRO A 105 10.06 8.32 -2.50
N ALA A 106 10.19 9.25 -1.57
CA ALA A 106 11.12 9.13 -0.46
C ALA A 106 10.49 8.31 0.69
N GLY A 107 11.32 7.85 1.62
CA GLY A 107 10.89 7.10 2.81
C GLY A 107 10.70 5.59 2.57
N ALA A 108 11.18 5.07 1.43
CA ALA A 108 11.30 3.63 1.23
C ALA A 108 12.39 3.04 2.14
N ALA A 109 12.14 1.83 2.64
CA ALA A 109 13.09 1.08 3.45
C ALA A 109 14.27 0.63 2.57
N ALA A 110 15.50 0.84 3.04
CA ALA A 110 16.71 0.49 2.30
C ALA A 110 17.00 -1.03 2.33
N THR A 111 16.48 -1.72 3.35
CA THR A 111 16.65 -3.16 3.58
C THR A 111 15.33 -3.79 4.05
N LEU A 112 15.21 -5.13 3.97
CA LEU A 112 14.03 -5.83 4.47
C LEU A 112 13.96 -5.76 6.01
N ASP A 113 15.10 -5.78 6.71
CA ASP A 113 15.14 -5.59 8.15
C ASP A 113 14.56 -4.24 8.58
N ASP A 114 14.91 -3.13 7.90
CA ASP A 114 14.34 -1.80 8.19
C ASP A 114 12.80 -1.81 8.01
N ALA A 115 12.32 -2.47 6.97
CA ALA A 115 10.90 -2.60 6.68
C ALA A 115 10.17 -3.44 7.76
N LEU A 116 10.79 -4.53 8.19
CA LEU A 116 10.26 -5.42 9.22
C LEU A 116 10.32 -4.79 10.62
N GLU A 117 11.30 -3.95 10.91
CA GLU A 117 11.36 -3.16 12.16
C GLU A 117 10.23 -2.12 12.20
N HIS A 118 9.94 -1.47 11.07
CA HIS A 118 8.78 -0.58 10.95
C HIS A 118 7.47 -1.35 11.21
N TYR A 119 7.34 -2.55 10.64
CA TYR A 119 6.19 -3.43 10.86
C TYR A 119 6.07 -3.88 12.32
N ALA A 120 7.18 -4.27 12.96
CA ALA A 120 7.21 -4.65 14.37
C ALA A 120 6.77 -3.48 15.28
N THR A 121 7.20 -2.26 14.96
CA THR A 121 6.76 -1.04 15.66
C THR A 121 5.27 -0.81 15.49
N ALA A 122 4.74 -1.01 14.29
CA ALA A 122 3.30 -0.89 14.01
C ALA A 122 2.49 -1.94 14.79
N LEU A 123 2.95 -3.20 14.81
CA LEU A 123 2.32 -4.29 15.58
C LEU A 123 2.37 -4.06 17.10
N ALA A 124 3.46 -3.49 17.61
CA ALA A 124 3.56 -3.13 19.02
C ALA A 124 2.51 -2.09 19.43
N CYS A 125 2.17 -1.17 18.52
CA CYS A 125 1.09 -0.20 18.70
C CYS A 125 -0.30 -0.82 18.49
N ASN A 126 -0.46 -1.67 17.48
CA ASN A 126 -1.71 -2.31 17.11
C ASN A 126 -1.49 -3.77 16.67
N PRO A 127 -1.73 -4.76 17.55
CA PRO A 127 -1.47 -6.17 17.25
C PRO A 127 -2.46 -6.78 16.25
N TRP A 128 -3.49 -6.04 15.82
CA TRP A 128 -4.49 -6.49 14.84
C TRP A 128 -4.24 -5.92 13.44
N ILE A 129 -3.05 -5.40 13.15
CA ILE A 129 -2.69 -5.04 11.76
C ILE A 129 -2.57 -6.33 10.96
N GLU A 130 -3.52 -6.56 10.07
CA GLU A 130 -3.50 -7.69 9.15
C GLU A 130 -2.50 -7.45 8.01
N THR A 131 -2.49 -6.24 7.47
CA THR A 131 -1.68 -5.88 6.31
C THR A 131 -1.13 -4.45 6.42
N MET A 132 0.09 -4.27 5.91
CA MET A 132 0.79 -2.98 5.90
C MET A 132 1.45 -2.71 4.55
N LEU A 133 1.38 -1.48 4.07
CA LEU A 133 2.16 -1.05 2.90
C LEU A 133 3.65 -0.97 3.26
N LEU A 134 4.48 -1.61 2.45
CA LEU A 134 5.93 -1.45 2.43
C LEU A 134 6.35 -0.81 1.12
N LEU A 135 7.15 0.24 1.21
CA LEU A 135 7.97 0.73 0.09
C LEU A 135 9.38 0.19 0.30
N LEU A 136 9.85 -0.66 -0.61
CA LEU A 136 11.10 -1.38 -0.52
C LEU A 136 12.06 -0.87 -1.60
N ASP A 137 13.16 -0.28 -1.17
CA ASP A 137 14.22 0.18 -2.05
C ASP A 137 15.21 -0.95 -2.36
N MET A 138 15.83 -0.89 -3.54
CA MET A 138 16.94 -1.73 -3.97
C MET A 138 16.66 -3.22 -3.81
N VAL A 139 15.46 -3.66 -4.21
CA VAL A 139 15.06 -5.08 -4.18
C VAL A 139 15.12 -5.74 -5.55
N TRP A 140 15.59 -6.98 -5.57
CA TRP A 140 15.61 -7.85 -6.75
C TRP A 140 14.45 -8.83 -6.71
N VAL A 141 13.81 -9.00 -7.86
CA VAL A 141 12.78 -10.02 -8.06
C VAL A 141 13.47 -11.30 -8.49
N GLU A 142 13.38 -12.34 -7.67
CA GLU A 142 14.07 -13.62 -7.92
C GLU A 142 13.12 -14.79 -7.74
N VAL A 143 13.49 -15.94 -8.29
CA VAL A 143 12.81 -17.22 -8.07
C VAL A 143 13.74 -18.19 -7.37
N HIS A 144 13.34 -18.66 -6.19
CA HIS A 144 14.05 -19.69 -5.43
C HIS A 144 13.22 -20.98 -5.48
N GLY A 145 13.67 -21.94 -6.28
CA GLY A 145 12.90 -23.16 -6.57
C GLY A 145 11.60 -22.83 -7.31
N SER A 146 10.45 -22.98 -6.64
CA SER A 146 9.12 -22.65 -7.18
C SER A 146 8.49 -21.43 -6.53
N THR A 147 9.23 -20.69 -5.71
CA THR A 147 8.71 -19.56 -4.95
C THR A 147 9.40 -18.29 -5.40
N TRP A 148 8.59 -17.31 -5.76
CA TRP A 148 9.08 -15.98 -6.01
C TRP A 148 9.44 -15.28 -4.70
N VAL A 149 10.54 -14.53 -4.71
CA VAL A 149 11.04 -13.79 -3.55
C VAL A 149 11.47 -12.39 -3.98
N LEU A 150 11.40 -11.45 -3.04
CA LEU A 150 12.14 -10.20 -3.14
C LEU A 150 13.38 -10.30 -2.26
N ARG A 151 14.55 -10.04 -2.85
CA ARG A 151 15.84 -10.01 -2.14
C ARG A 151 16.35 -8.58 -2.03
N ASP A 152 16.88 -8.17 -0.88
CA ASP A 152 17.53 -6.86 -0.72
C ASP A 152 19.05 -6.88 -0.96
N CYS A 153 19.69 -5.74 -0.72
CA CYS A 153 21.14 -5.55 -0.85
C CYS A 153 21.97 -6.35 0.18
N ASN A 154 21.36 -6.81 1.28
CA ASN A 154 21.99 -7.64 2.31
C ASN A 154 21.82 -9.15 2.05
N ASN A 155 21.24 -9.52 0.90
CA ASN A 155 20.86 -10.89 0.55
C ASN A 155 19.82 -11.52 1.47
N GLN A 156 19.07 -10.71 2.21
CA GLN A 156 17.86 -11.17 2.87
C GLN A 156 16.75 -11.28 1.84
N SER A 157 15.82 -12.22 2.06
CA SER A 157 14.70 -12.40 1.14
C SER A 157 13.40 -12.66 1.86
N LEU A 158 12.32 -12.13 1.31
CA LEU A 158 10.96 -12.37 1.75
C LEU A 158 10.15 -12.99 0.60
N PRO A 159 9.30 -14.00 0.89
CA PRO A 159 8.52 -14.66 -0.13
C PRO A 159 7.40 -13.76 -0.64
N MET A 160 7.12 -13.85 -1.93
CA MET A 160 5.92 -13.27 -2.52
C MET A 160 4.74 -14.22 -2.37
N SER A 161 3.53 -13.68 -2.29
CA SER A 161 2.29 -14.44 -2.18
C SER A 161 2.18 -15.41 -3.36
N ARG A 162 1.86 -16.67 -3.07
CA ARG A 162 1.67 -17.72 -4.10
C ARG A 162 0.53 -17.39 -5.07
N HIS A 163 -0.38 -16.51 -4.66
CA HIS A 163 -1.50 -16.04 -5.47
C HIS A 163 -1.12 -14.88 -6.39
N SER A 164 0.09 -14.34 -6.29
CA SER A 164 0.56 -13.30 -7.20
C SER A 164 1.22 -13.93 -8.42
N ASP A 165 0.55 -13.87 -9.58
CA ASP A 165 1.19 -14.09 -10.88
C ASP A 165 2.13 -12.93 -11.28
N ALA A 166 2.31 -11.96 -10.38
CA ALA A 166 3.10 -10.75 -10.48
C ALA A 166 4.60 -10.99 -10.77
N GLY A 167 5.16 -12.15 -10.41
CA GLY A 167 6.60 -12.41 -10.52
C GLY A 167 7.15 -12.24 -11.94
N TRP A 168 6.43 -12.72 -12.95
CA TRP A 168 6.85 -12.58 -14.35
C TRP A 168 6.79 -11.14 -14.86
N PRO A 169 5.66 -10.40 -14.72
CA PRO A 169 5.60 -8.97 -15.03
C PRO A 169 6.69 -8.16 -14.35
N LEU A 170 6.92 -8.38 -13.05
CA LEU A 170 7.93 -7.66 -12.27
C LEU A 170 9.34 -7.94 -12.77
N LEU A 171 9.67 -9.20 -13.08
CA LEU A 171 10.98 -9.56 -13.63
C LEU A 171 11.19 -8.96 -15.02
N ALA A 172 10.15 -8.97 -15.87
CA ALA A 172 10.21 -8.37 -17.20
C ALA A 172 10.39 -6.85 -17.16
N LEU A 173 9.70 -6.16 -16.26
CA LEU A 173 9.82 -4.70 -16.07
C LEU A 173 11.16 -4.30 -15.45
N SER A 174 11.63 -5.03 -14.45
CA SER A 174 12.92 -4.75 -13.78
C SER A 174 14.13 -5.09 -14.64
N GLY A 175 14.00 -5.99 -15.61
CA GLY A 175 15.13 -6.49 -16.40
C GLY A 175 16.19 -7.22 -15.55
N GLY A 176 15.83 -7.68 -14.36
CA GLY A 176 16.76 -8.28 -13.39
C GLY A 176 17.60 -7.27 -12.59
N HIS A 177 17.33 -5.97 -12.73
CA HIS A 177 17.96 -4.91 -11.94
C HIS A 177 17.19 -4.66 -10.63
N PRO A 178 17.86 -4.08 -9.60
CA PRO A 178 17.15 -3.69 -8.39
C PRO A 178 16.15 -2.59 -8.69
N VAL A 179 14.98 -2.65 -8.05
CA VAL A 179 13.89 -1.69 -8.21
C VAL A 179 13.43 -1.14 -6.87
N LEU A 180 12.73 0.00 -6.91
CA LEU A 180 11.84 0.41 -5.83
C LEU A 180 10.48 -0.23 -6.06
N LEU A 181 9.92 -0.85 -5.04
CA LEU A 181 8.70 -1.64 -5.13
C LEU A 181 7.74 -1.30 -3.99
N ALA A 182 6.45 -1.16 -4.31
CA ALA A 182 5.37 -1.10 -3.33
C ALA A 182 4.75 -2.49 -3.17
N ALA A 183 4.61 -2.95 -1.93
CA ALA A 183 4.00 -4.23 -1.61
C ALA A 183 3.14 -4.15 -0.36
N GLU A 184 2.08 -4.96 -0.31
CA GLU A 184 1.35 -5.25 0.92
C GLU A 184 2.06 -6.41 1.65
N TRP A 185 2.37 -6.23 2.93
CA TRP A 185 2.94 -7.25 3.79
C TRP A 185 1.91 -7.72 4.81
N ASN A 186 1.69 -9.03 4.89
CA ASN A 186 0.71 -9.64 5.80
C ASN A 186 1.34 -10.37 7.00
N GLY A 187 2.62 -10.12 7.28
CA GLY A 187 3.37 -10.86 8.31
C GLY A 187 4.03 -12.16 7.83
N ALA A 188 3.71 -12.63 6.62
CA ALA A 188 4.27 -13.86 6.07
C ALA A 188 4.73 -13.77 4.61
N ASN A 189 3.96 -13.09 3.76
CA ASN A 189 4.25 -12.95 2.33
C ASN A 189 4.02 -11.51 1.86
N LEU A 190 4.78 -11.11 0.85
CA LEU A 190 4.61 -9.86 0.12
C LEU A 190 3.62 -10.06 -1.03
N LEU A 191 2.63 -9.18 -1.13
CA LEU A 191 1.82 -9.02 -2.33
C LEU A 191 2.31 -7.77 -3.06
N PRO A 192 3.01 -7.91 -4.19
CA PRO A 192 3.46 -6.75 -4.95
C PRO A 192 2.28 -5.97 -5.50
N LEU A 193 2.35 -4.65 -5.38
CA LEU A 193 1.35 -3.71 -5.88
C LEU A 193 1.83 -2.95 -7.11
N GLY A 194 3.14 -2.74 -7.21
CA GLY A 194 3.78 -2.09 -8.35
C GLY A 194 5.23 -1.71 -8.08
N LEU A 195 5.92 -1.26 -9.12
CA LEU A 195 7.32 -0.82 -9.04
C LEU A 195 7.56 0.48 -9.79
N TRP A 196 8.71 1.11 -9.53
CA TRP A 196 9.15 2.30 -10.26
C TRP A 196 10.26 1.96 -11.25
N ILE A 197 10.08 2.37 -12.50
CA ILE A 197 11.13 2.41 -13.55
C ILE A 197 11.26 3.87 -13.99
N ASP A 198 12.48 4.43 -13.95
CA ASP A 198 12.75 5.81 -14.36
C ASP A 198 11.77 6.86 -13.77
N ALA A 199 11.42 6.68 -12.49
CA ALA A 199 10.45 7.47 -11.73
C ALA A 199 8.97 7.36 -12.15
N VAL A 200 8.64 6.46 -13.08
CA VAL A 200 7.26 6.11 -13.46
C VAL A 200 6.81 4.88 -12.67
N PHE A 201 5.61 4.95 -12.09
CA PHE A 201 5.01 3.82 -11.39
C PHE A 201 4.30 2.88 -12.37
N HIS A 202 4.57 1.59 -12.25
CA HIS A 202 3.93 0.50 -12.98
C HIS A 202 3.21 -0.40 -11.97
N GLY A 203 1.88 -0.34 -11.95
CA GLY A 203 1.05 -1.27 -11.18
C GLY A 203 1.12 -2.69 -11.76
N VAL A 204 0.91 -3.70 -10.90
CA VAL A 204 0.88 -5.12 -11.28
C VAL A 204 -0.50 -5.72 -11.04
#